data_AF-A0A9P7XJX7-F1
#
_entry.id   AF-A0A9P7XJX7-F1
#
_cell.length_a   1.000
_cell.length_b   1.000
_cell.length_c   1.000
_cell.angle_alpha   90.00
_cell.angle_beta   90.00
_cell.angle_gamma   90.00
#
_symmetry.space_group_name_H-M   'P 1'
#
loop_
_entity.id
_entity.type
_entity.pdbx_description
1 polymer ?
#
loop_
_entity_poly.entity_id
_entity_poly.type
_entity_poly.pdbx_seq_one_letter_code
_entity_poly.pdbx_strand_id
1 'polypeptide(L)'
;MQKDEIVSRIKLACRDIETLEKQENNYLDLLQRPSNNRTGETVFNATLGMQPQRHAIFAVRERIFKHALEHHNLIESLRAIDEGLAKSSNFIFAHMMLRRMEQLQSEVNEYDAQQGVAVEGNKDHANKNRELIAKIKHVYDAPEPRPKSRFWRRK
;
A
#
# COMPACT_ATOMS: atom_id res chain seq x y z
N MET A 1 -16.38 16.49 -20.33
CA MET A 1 -16.66 17.03 -18.98
C MET A 1 -16.49 15.97 -17.89
N GLN A 2 -17.36 14.96 -17.78
CA GLN A 2 -17.25 13.92 -16.72
C GLN A 2 -15.96 13.07 -16.84
N LYS A 3 -15.57 12.67 -18.06
CA LYS A 3 -14.31 11.95 -18.30
C LYS A 3 -13.08 12.76 -17.87
N ASP A 4 -13.05 14.03 -18.26
CA ASP A 4 -11.90 14.93 -17.99
C ASP A 4 -11.74 15.20 -16.49
N GLU A 5 -12.85 15.29 -15.76
CA GLU A 5 -12.87 15.42 -14.31
C GLU A 5 -12.31 14.16 -13.62
N ILE A 6 -12.77 12.96 -14.03
CA ILE A 6 -12.26 11.69 -13.50
C ILE A 6 -10.75 11.57 -13.74
N VAL A 7 -10.31 11.85 -14.97
CA VAL A 7 -8.87 11.83 -15.33
C VAL A 7 -8.07 12.84 -14.51
N SER A 8 -8.62 14.03 -14.25
CA SER A 8 -7.95 15.04 -13.43
C SER A 8 -7.80 14.61 -11.97
N ARG A 9 -8.84 14.00 -11.40
CA ARG A 9 -8.80 13.45 -10.04
C ARG A 9 -7.85 12.24 -9.92
N ILE A 10 -7.81 11.38 -10.94
CA ILE A 10 -6.83 10.30 -11.05
C ILE A 10 -5.42 10.89 -10.97
N LYS A 11 -5.10 11.90 -11.78
CA LYS A 11 -3.78 12.57 -11.78
C LYS A 11 -3.45 13.21 -10.43
N LEU A 12 -4.44 13.80 -9.76
CA LEU A 12 -4.25 14.39 -8.43
C LEU A 12 -3.89 13.31 -7.40
N ALA A 13 -4.65 12.20 -7.36
CA ALA A 13 -4.37 11.08 -6.48
C ALA A 13 -2.97 10.49 -6.73
N CYS A 14 -2.53 10.39 -7.99
CA CYS A 14 -1.16 9.97 -8.31
C CYS A 14 -0.10 10.89 -7.68
N ARG A 15 -0.25 12.22 -7.83
CA ARG A 15 0.71 13.20 -7.30
C ARG A 15 0.75 13.21 -5.78
N ASP A 16 -0.40 13.05 -5.14
CA ASP A 16 -0.50 12.97 -3.69
C ASP A 16 0.19 11.71 -3.16
N ILE A 17 -0.01 10.57 -3.84
CA ILE A 17 0.70 9.32 -3.53
C ILE A 17 2.21 9.51 -3.70
N GLU A 18 2.69 10.05 -4.82
CA GLU A 18 4.13 10.28 -5.05
C GLU A 18 4.77 11.15 -3.95
N THR A 19 4.06 12.20 -3.51
CA THR A 19 4.49 13.05 -2.40
C THR A 19 4.58 12.26 -1.09
N LEU A 20 3.55 11.48 -0.80
CA LEU A 20 3.49 10.64 0.40
C LEU A 20 4.53 9.53 0.38
N GLU A 21 4.87 8.96 -0.78
CA GLU A 21 5.93 7.95 -0.92
C GLU A 21 7.31 8.52 -0.61
N LYS A 22 7.59 9.76 -1.03
CA LYS A 22 8.82 10.45 -0.62
C LYS A 22 8.86 10.65 0.89
N GLN A 23 7.73 11.01 1.49
CA GLN A 23 7.63 11.15 2.94
C GLN A 23 7.78 9.80 3.67
N GLU A 24 7.19 8.74 3.14
CA GLU A 24 7.32 7.36 3.64
C GLU A 24 8.80 6.93 3.62
N ASN A 25 9.50 7.17 2.51
CA ASN A 25 10.92 6.82 2.38
C ASN A 25 11.78 7.54 3.43
N ASN A 26 11.53 8.81 3.71
CA ASN A 26 12.25 9.53 4.76
C ASN A 26 12.08 8.86 6.14
N TYR A 27 10.89 8.31 6.44
CA TYR A 27 10.70 7.57 7.69
C TYR A 27 11.33 6.18 7.64
N LEU A 28 11.28 5.50 6.48
CA LEU A 28 11.94 4.21 6.29
C LEU A 28 13.45 4.31 6.48
N ASP A 29 14.11 5.36 5.97
CA ASP A 29 15.55 5.59 6.15
C ASP A 29 15.94 5.72 7.64
N LEU A 30 15.03 6.22 8.48
CA LEU A 30 15.23 6.33 9.93
C LEU A 30 14.92 5.02 10.67
N LEU A 31 13.96 4.25 10.15
CA LEU A 31 13.43 3.04 10.78
C LEU A 31 14.12 1.77 10.30
N GLN A 32 14.86 1.81 9.19
CA GLN A 32 15.64 0.68 8.69
C GLN A 32 17.08 0.78 9.19
N ARG A 33 17.55 -0.28 9.84
CA ARG A 33 18.93 -0.39 10.31
C ARG A 33 19.57 -1.67 9.74
N PRO A 34 20.90 -1.73 9.59
CA PRO A 34 21.56 -2.97 9.19
C PRO A 34 21.22 -4.13 10.13
N SER A 35 20.99 -5.31 9.56
CA SER A 35 20.83 -6.55 10.32
C SER A 35 22.15 -6.95 10.94
N ASN A 36 22.14 -7.27 12.24
CA ASN A 36 23.32 -7.80 12.93
C ASN A 36 23.62 -9.26 12.53
N ASN A 37 22.63 -9.96 11.96
CA ASN A 37 22.69 -11.41 11.72
C ASN A 37 23.00 -11.78 10.27
N ARG A 38 22.84 -10.85 9.31
CA ARG A 38 23.04 -11.10 7.88
C ARG A 38 23.56 -9.86 7.14
N THR A 39 24.63 -10.03 6.40
CA THR A 39 25.26 -8.96 5.61
C THR A 39 24.33 -8.48 4.50
N GLY A 40 24.05 -7.16 4.46
CA GLY A 40 23.25 -6.52 3.41
C GLY A 40 21.74 -6.55 3.65
N GLU A 41 21.24 -7.20 4.71
CA GLU A 41 19.84 -7.11 5.09
C GLU A 41 19.60 -5.90 6.00
N THR A 42 18.44 -5.24 5.86
CA THR A 42 17.95 -4.22 6.78
C THR A 42 16.81 -4.77 7.63
N VAL A 43 16.80 -4.45 8.92
CA VAL A 43 15.75 -4.79 9.87
C VAL A 43 15.03 -3.53 10.34
N PHE A 44 13.77 -3.70 10.73
CA PHE A 44 12.95 -2.60 11.18
C PHE A 44 13.24 -2.23 12.66
N ASN A 45 13.35 -0.94 12.96
CA ASN A 45 13.71 -0.43 14.26
C ASN A 45 12.47 -0.26 15.16
N ALA A 46 12.17 -1.34 15.88
CA ALA A 46 11.04 -1.43 16.80
C ALA A 46 11.34 -0.94 18.24
N THR A 47 12.41 -0.17 18.45
CA THR A 47 12.76 0.33 19.80
C THR A 47 11.80 1.42 20.29
N LEU A 48 11.63 1.58 21.61
CA LEU A 48 10.71 2.60 22.16
C LEU A 48 11.03 4.03 21.69
N GLY A 49 12.31 4.38 21.53
CA GLY A 49 12.72 5.71 21.06
C GLY A 49 12.27 6.07 19.64
N MET A 50 11.95 5.07 18.82
CA MET A 50 11.45 5.26 17.45
C MET A 50 9.92 5.22 17.31
N GLN A 51 9.20 5.14 18.44
CA GLN A 51 7.73 5.09 18.43
C GLN A 51 7.08 6.29 17.71
N PRO A 52 7.54 7.54 17.85
CA PRO A 52 6.98 8.66 17.10
C PRO A 52 7.09 8.49 15.59
N GLN A 53 8.24 8.01 15.10
CA GLN A 53 8.49 7.76 13.68
C GLN A 53 7.63 6.61 13.16
N ARG A 54 7.42 5.55 13.95
CA ARG A 54 6.51 4.46 13.61
C ARG A 54 5.04 4.90 13.52
N HIS A 55 4.60 5.79 14.40
CA HIS A 55 3.26 6.38 14.29
C HIS A 55 3.14 7.25 13.03
N ALA A 56 4.17 8.05 12.74
CA ALA A 56 4.19 8.93 11.58
C ALA A 56 4.17 8.15 10.26
N ILE A 57 5.00 7.12 10.11
CA ILE A 57 5.01 6.29 8.90
C ILE A 57 3.68 5.54 8.73
N PHE A 58 3.07 5.06 9.81
CA PHE A 58 1.76 4.42 9.73
C PHE A 58 0.68 5.40 9.24
N ALA A 59 0.65 6.63 9.76
CA ALA A 59 -0.29 7.65 9.30
C ALA A 59 -0.10 8.02 7.82
N VAL A 60 1.15 8.11 7.35
CA VAL A 60 1.46 8.31 5.92
C VAL A 60 0.92 7.15 5.08
N ARG A 61 1.17 5.91 5.50
CA ARG A 61 0.70 4.71 4.79
C ARG A 61 -0.82 4.59 4.74
N GLU A 62 -1.50 4.97 5.81
CA GLU A 62 -2.97 5.03 5.81
C GLU A 62 -3.48 6.04 4.77
N ARG A 63 -2.83 7.20 4.64
CA ARG A 63 -3.17 8.20 3.61
C ARG A 63 -2.90 7.69 2.20
N ILE A 64 -1.74 7.03 1.98
CA ILE A 64 -1.43 6.39 0.69
C ILE A 64 -2.53 5.40 0.32
N PHE A 65 -2.94 4.54 1.25
CA PHE A 65 -4.01 3.59 1.01
C PHE A 65 -5.35 4.28 0.67
N LYS A 66 -5.71 5.36 1.37
CA LYS A 66 -6.93 6.13 1.08
C LYS A 66 -6.90 6.71 -0.35
N HIS A 67 -5.80 7.31 -0.77
CA HIS A 67 -5.64 7.82 -2.14
C HIS A 67 -5.60 6.69 -3.18
N ALA A 68 -4.99 5.54 -2.87
CA ALA A 68 -4.96 4.40 -3.77
C ALA A 68 -6.35 3.80 -3.97
N LEU A 69 -7.16 3.77 -2.91
CA LEU A 69 -8.56 3.35 -2.98
C LEU A 69 -9.41 4.35 -3.78
N GLU A 70 -9.23 5.66 -3.58
CA GLU A 70 -9.88 6.67 -4.41
C GLU A 70 -9.50 6.50 -5.88
N HIS A 71 -8.21 6.34 -6.17
CA HIS A 71 -7.69 6.11 -7.51
C HIS A 71 -8.32 4.85 -8.15
N HIS A 72 -8.40 3.74 -7.41
CA HIS A 72 -9.06 2.52 -7.85
C HIS A 72 -10.55 2.75 -8.19
N ASN A 73 -11.29 3.43 -7.30
CA ASN A 73 -12.71 3.73 -7.54
C ASN A 73 -12.93 4.66 -8.75
N LEU A 74 -12.03 5.62 -8.96
CA LEU A 74 -12.04 6.49 -10.14
C LEU A 74 -11.75 5.72 -11.42
N ILE A 75 -10.85 4.73 -11.39
CA ILE A 75 -10.60 3.84 -12.53
C ILE A 75 -11.82 2.99 -12.84
N GLU A 76 -12.47 2.38 -11.85
CA GLU A 76 -13.69 1.60 -12.08
C GLU A 76 -14.79 2.48 -12.69
N SER A 77 -14.89 3.73 -12.24
CA SER A 77 -15.79 4.73 -12.85
C SER A 77 -15.39 5.07 -14.28
N LEU A 78 -14.08 5.20 -14.57
CA LEU A 78 -13.56 5.45 -15.91
C LEU A 78 -13.78 4.26 -16.84
N ARG A 79 -13.70 3.03 -16.33
CA ARG A 79 -13.88 1.80 -17.13
C ARG A 79 -15.24 1.74 -17.80
N ALA A 80 -16.28 2.26 -17.16
CA ALA A 80 -17.62 2.37 -17.74
C ALA A 80 -17.70 3.35 -18.93
N ILE A 81 -16.71 4.23 -19.09
CA ILE A 81 -16.65 5.30 -20.11
C ILE A 81 -15.60 4.98 -21.18
N ASP A 82 -14.40 4.54 -20.77
CA ASP A 82 -13.23 4.28 -21.61
C ASP A 82 -12.38 3.14 -21.00
N GLU A 83 -12.67 1.91 -21.41
CA GLU A 83 -12.01 0.69 -20.89
C GLU A 83 -10.51 0.66 -21.18
N GLY A 84 -10.07 1.17 -22.33
CA GLY A 84 -8.66 1.15 -22.74
C GLY A 84 -7.80 2.04 -21.84
N LEU A 85 -8.28 3.24 -21.55
CA LEU A 85 -7.60 4.17 -20.65
C LEU A 85 -7.63 3.68 -19.19
N ALA A 86 -8.73 3.05 -18.76
CA ALA A 86 -8.86 2.51 -17.41
C ALA A 86 -7.87 1.37 -17.10
N LYS A 87 -7.60 0.47 -18.06
CA LYS A 87 -6.72 -0.70 -17.87
C LYS A 87 -5.27 -0.31 -17.57
N SER A 88 -4.70 0.64 -18.32
CA SER A 88 -3.29 1.03 -18.14
C SER A 88 -3.04 1.72 -16.79
N SER A 89 -4.01 2.49 -16.30
CA SER A 89 -3.91 3.18 -15.00
C SER A 89 -4.03 2.23 -13.80
N ASN A 90 -4.78 1.13 -13.88
CA ASN A 90 -5.01 0.24 -12.72
C ASN A 90 -3.77 -0.59 -12.33
N PHE A 91 -3.04 -1.09 -13.32
CA PHE A 91 -1.98 -2.08 -13.13
C PHE A 91 -0.83 -1.57 -12.23
N ILE A 92 -0.38 -0.34 -12.47
CA ILE A 92 0.75 0.27 -11.73
C ILE A 92 0.40 0.40 -10.24
N PHE A 93 -0.83 0.83 -9.93
CA PHE A 93 -1.24 1.07 -8.55
C PHE A 93 -1.47 -0.21 -7.75
N ALA A 94 -2.04 -1.25 -8.38
CA ALA A 94 -2.19 -2.54 -7.75
C ALA A 94 -0.83 -3.13 -7.36
N HIS A 95 0.16 -3.08 -8.26
CA HIS A 95 1.50 -3.61 -7.97
C HIS A 95 2.20 -2.86 -6.83
N MET A 96 2.09 -1.52 -6.81
CA MET A 96 2.65 -0.68 -5.75
C MET A 96 2.02 -0.98 -4.37
N MET A 97 0.70 -1.20 -4.32
CA MET A 97 0.02 -1.56 -3.06
C MET A 97 0.37 -2.98 -2.58
N LEU A 98 0.56 -3.94 -3.49
CA LEU A 98 1.03 -5.29 -3.15
C LEU A 98 2.44 -5.27 -2.55
N ARG A 99 3.38 -4.52 -3.15
CA ARG A 99 4.73 -4.36 -2.60
C ARG A 99 4.70 -3.78 -1.19
N ARG A 100 3.84 -2.79 -0.94
CA ARG A 100 3.69 -2.18 0.39
C ARG A 100 3.08 -3.16 1.41
N MET A 101 2.19 -4.04 0.97
CA MET A 101 1.66 -5.13 1.81
C MET A 101 2.78 -6.08 2.27
N GLU A 102 3.71 -6.45 1.38
CA GLU A 102 4.86 -7.30 1.73
C GLU A 102 5.77 -6.63 2.76
N GLN A 103 6.00 -5.32 2.62
CA GLN A 103 6.76 -4.53 3.60
C GLN A 103 6.07 -4.51 4.97
N LEU A 104 4.77 -4.24 5.01
CA LEU A 104 3.98 -4.27 6.25
C LEU A 104 4.03 -5.65 6.91
N GLN A 105 3.99 -6.73 6.12
CA GLN A 105 4.07 -8.10 6.63
C GLN A 105 5.44 -8.39 7.24
N SER A 106 6.52 -7.94 6.60
CA SER A 106 7.88 -8.04 7.15
C SER A 106 7.98 -7.32 8.50
N GLU A 107 7.43 -6.11 8.60
CA GLU A 107 7.42 -5.34 9.85
C GLU A 107 6.60 -6.00 10.96
N VAL A 108 5.44 -6.58 10.64
CA VAL A 108 4.64 -7.35 11.61
C VAL A 108 5.47 -8.49 12.20
N ASN A 109 6.20 -9.22 11.37
CA ASN A 109 7.06 -10.32 11.83
C ASN A 109 8.16 -9.80 12.76
N GLU A 110 8.77 -8.65 12.44
CA GLU A 110 9.78 -8.01 13.29
C GLU A 110 9.22 -7.54 14.63
N TYR A 111 8.00 -6.98 14.67
CA TYR A 111 7.34 -6.63 15.92
C TYR A 111 7.01 -7.84 16.78
N ASP A 112 6.50 -8.92 16.17
CA ASP A 112 6.12 -10.15 16.86
C ASP A 112 7.34 -10.90 17.44
N ALA A 113 8.52 -10.72 16.85
CA ALA A 113 9.76 -11.30 17.34
C ALA A 113 10.35 -10.59 18.57
N GLN A 114 9.87 -9.38 18.93
CA GLN A 114 10.39 -8.61 20.07
C GLN A 114 9.93 -9.16 21.42
N GLN A 115 10.79 -9.03 22.45
CA GLN A 115 10.50 -9.42 23.84
C GLN A 115 10.81 -8.27 24.81
N GLY A 116 10.19 -8.28 26.01
CA GLY A 116 10.45 -7.30 27.08
C GLY A 116 9.57 -6.03 27.04
N VAL A 117 10.05 -4.90 27.58
CA VAL A 117 9.26 -3.65 27.76
C VAL A 117 8.76 -3.04 26.43
N ALA A 118 9.39 -3.38 25.30
CA ALA A 118 8.96 -2.96 23.97
C ALA A 118 7.66 -3.64 23.47
N VAL A 119 7.14 -4.65 24.18
CA VAL A 119 6.09 -5.55 23.69
C VAL A 119 4.72 -4.87 23.52
N GLU A 120 4.27 -4.01 24.42
CA GLU A 120 2.92 -3.42 24.31
C GLU A 120 2.80 -2.43 23.15
N GLY A 121 3.76 -1.50 23.00
CA GLY A 121 3.77 -0.55 21.90
C GLY A 121 3.93 -1.25 20.53
N ASN A 122 4.75 -2.30 20.47
CA ASN A 122 4.93 -3.05 19.22
C ASN A 122 3.71 -3.89 18.85
N LYS A 123 2.95 -4.40 19.82
CA LYS A 123 1.67 -5.09 19.57
C LYS A 123 0.64 -4.18 18.91
N ASP A 124 0.52 -2.92 19.37
CA ASP A 124 -0.38 -1.94 18.74
C ASP A 124 0.01 -1.68 17.28
N HIS A 125 1.30 -1.45 17.00
CA HIS A 125 1.78 -1.29 15.62
C HIS A 125 1.58 -2.53 14.75
N ALA A 126 1.83 -3.73 15.30
CA ALA A 126 1.59 -4.97 14.59
C ALA A 126 0.11 -5.13 14.23
N ASN A 127 -0.81 -4.82 15.15
CA ASN A 127 -2.25 -4.87 14.89
C ASN A 127 -2.67 -3.86 13.81
N LYS A 128 -2.22 -2.60 13.91
CA LYS A 128 -2.46 -1.56 12.90
C LYS A 128 -1.95 -1.96 11.51
N ASN A 129 -0.75 -2.54 11.44
CA ASN A 129 -0.20 -3.06 10.18
C ASN A 129 -1.04 -4.23 9.64
N ARG A 130 -1.49 -5.17 10.49
CA ARG A 130 -2.39 -6.26 10.09
C ARG A 130 -3.72 -5.76 9.56
N GLU A 131 -4.32 -4.76 10.18
CA GLU A 131 -5.55 -4.13 9.70
C GLU A 131 -5.36 -3.51 8.31
N LEU A 132 -4.24 -2.80 8.11
CA LEU A 132 -3.92 -2.21 6.81
C LEU A 132 -3.67 -3.28 5.74
N ILE A 133 -2.97 -4.36 6.07
CA ILE A 133 -2.80 -5.53 5.19
C ILE A 133 -4.17 -6.10 4.79
N ALA A 134 -5.08 -6.31 5.76
CA ALA A 134 -6.41 -6.85 5.48
C ALA A 134 -7.22 -5.94 4.53
N LYS A 135 -7.14 -4.62 4.71
CA LYS A 135 -7.76 -3.64 3.80
C LYS A 135 -7.18 -3.71 2.39
N ILE A 136 -5.86 -3.83 2.26
CA ILE A 136 -5.19 -3.97 0.95
C ILE A 136 -5.63 -5.26 0.26
N LYS A 137 -5.60 -6.40 0.96
CA LYS A 137 -6.06 -7.69 0.42
C LYS A 137 -7.51 -7.63 -0.05
N HIS A 138 -8.40 -7.04 0.75
CA HIS A 138 -9.81 -6.95 0.37
C HIS A 138 -10.03 -6.22 -0.97
N VAL A 139 -9.25 -5.18 -1.23
CA VAL A 139 -9.38 -4.36 -2.45
C VAL A 139 -8.65 -4.98 -3.64
N TYR A 140 -7.45 -5.55 -3.43
CA TYR A 140 -6.54 -5.91 -4.52
C TYR A 140 -6.28 -7.41 -4.71
N ASP A 141 -6.61 -8.28 -3.73
CA ASP A 141 -6.61 -9.74 -3.91
C ASP A 141 -7.97 -10.28 -4.40
N ALA A 142 -8.98 -9.41 -4.59
CA ALA A 142 -10.23 -9.81 -5.21
C ALA A 142 -9.95 -10.25 -6.66
N PRO A 143 -10.36 -11.46 -7.08
CA PRO A 143 -10.09 -11.95 -8.43
C PRO A 143 -10.67 -10.95 -9.44
N GLU A 144 -9.86 -10.50 -10.40
CA GLU A 144 -10.36 -9.70 -11.51
C GLU A 144 -11.60 -10.41 -12.08
N PRO A 145 -12.74 -9.71 -12.27
CA PRO A 145 -13.84 -10.29 -13.00
C PRO A 145 -13.29 -10.64 -14.38
N ARG A 146 -13.07 -11.94 -14.62
CA ARG A 146 -12.54 -12.42 -15.90
C ARG A 146 -13.39 -11.78 -16.99
N PRO A 147 -12.80 -11.11 -17.99
CA PRO A 147 -13.58 -10.63 -19.11
C PRO A 147 -14.34 -11.83 -19.65
N LYS A 148 -15.69 -11.75 -19.68
CA LYS A 148 -16.52 -12.75 -20.34
C LYS A 148 -16.07 -12.74 -21.80
N SER A 149 -15.17 -13.63 -22.18
CA SER A 149 -14.70 -13.74 -23.56
C SER A 149 -15.93 -14.05 -24.42
N ARG A 150 -16.35 -13.05 -25.19
CA ARG A 150 -17.49 -13.16 -26.12
C ARG A 150 -17.10 -13.78 -27.46
N PHE A 151 -15.90 -14.31 -27.55
CA PHE A 151 -15.35 -15.07 -28.66
C PHE A 151 -14.76 -16.31 -27.97
N TRP A 152 -15.30 -17.53 -28.09
CA TRP A 152 -15.46 -18.31 -29.31
C TRP A 152 -16.68 -19.24 -29.20
N ARG A 153 -17.71 -19.02 -30.01
CA ARG A 153 -18.55 -20.09 -30.53
C ARG A 153 -18.56 -19.98 -32.05
N ARG A 154 -17.68 -20.74 -32.69
CA ARG A 154 -17.92 -21.30 -34.02
C ARG A 154 -17.69 -22.79 -33.87
N LYS A 155 -18.79 -23.54 -33.79
CA LYS A 155 -18.85 -24.90 -34.29
C LYS A 155 -19.48 -24.81 -35.67
#